data_AF-A0A2E0R990-F1
#
_entry.id   AF-A0A2E0R990-F1
#
_cell.length_a   1.000
_cell.length_b   1.000
_cell.length_c   1.000
_cell.angle_alpha   90.00
_cell.angle_beta   90.00
_cell.angle_gamma   90.00
#
_symmetry.space_group_name_H-M   'P 1'
#
loop_
_entity.id
_entity.type
_entity.pdbx_description
1 polymer ?
#
loop_
_entity_poly.entity_id
_entity_poly.type
_entity_poly.pdbx_seq_one_letter_code
_entity_poly.pdbx_strand_id
1 'polypeptide(L)'
;MYAGQGEVQGVITVNGYQYFTVSGAGICYTTNDYVASGTVNEGRFRWGITELKAPVSTEVRHSALLAGESIALALTSDDGTTVTNTSDTETSVTSGIQAVSGLSGEYINPVVTITRGTDATKTPTLYRWTSRAIPMPFVAEVIQLPVILSTQVLYENNNIYHDTWDDYTYIRSLLENRSLVTFTMGDESKTVYVAGVSYERGDINTWTDDDGWFEGVLTVSVVTVQGS
;
A
#
# COMPACT_ATOMS: atom_id res chain seq x y z
N MET A 1 17.05 17.68 -26.99
CA MET A 1 16.42 16.37 -27.27
C MET A 1 15.87 16.41 -28.70
N TYR A 2 16.16 15.40 -29.52
CA TYR A 2 15.69 15.33 -30.91
C TYR A 2 14.26 14.80 -30.95
N ALA A 3 13.36 15.48 -31.67
CA ALA A 3 11.92 15.18 -31.70
C ALA A 3 11.49 14.31 -32.90
N GLY A 4 12.41 13.92 -33.78
CA GLY A 4 12.13 13.03 -34.90
C GLY A 4 12.15 11.55 -34.48
N GLN A 5 11.67 10.69 -35.38
CA GLN A 5 11.65 9.23 -35.19
C GLN A 5 12.88 8.59 -35.85
N GLY A 6 13.41 7.53 -35.24
CA GLY A 6 14.49 6.73 -35.80
C GLY A 6 15.34 6.06 -34.71
N GLU A 7 16.02 4.98 -35.07
CA GLU A 7 16.93 4.29 -34.16
C GLU A 7 18.21 5.10 -33.95
N VAL A 8 18.65 5.21 -32.69
CA VAL A 8 19.93 5.85 -32.34
C VAL A 8 21.05 4.88 -32.69
N GLN A 9 21.88 5.25 -33.67
CA GLN A 9 22.93 4.38 -34.21
C GLN A 9 24.27 4.52 -33.46
N GLY A 10 24.48 5.64 -32.77
CA GLY A 10 25.70 5.87 -32.02
C GLY A 10 25.68 7.18 -31.26
N VAL A 11 26.48 7.26 -30.20
CA VAL A 11 26.66 8.45 -29.36
C VAL A 11 28.16 8.70 -29.22
N ILE A 12 28.61 9.93 -29.45
CA ILE A 12 30.01 10.34 -29.31
C ILE A 12 30.09 11.69 -28.62
N THR A 13 31.14 11.91 -27.83
CA THR A 13 31.46 13.22 -27.27
C THR A 13 32.68 13.79 -28.01
N VAL A 14 32.53 14.97 -28.62
CA VAL A 14 33.61 15.68 -29.32
C VAL A 14 33.68 17.10 -28.77
N ASN A 15 34.87 17.54 -28.34
CA ASN A 15 35.10 18.88 -27.80
C ASN A 15 34.13 19.29 -26.67
N GLY A 16 33.69 18.33 -25.84
CA GLY A 16 32.74 18.56 -24.74
C GLY A 16 31.27 18.61 -25.14
N TYR A 17 30.95 18.45 -26.42
CA TYR A 17 29.57 18.34 -26.91
C TYR A 17 29.20 16.88 -27.18
N GLN A 18 28.00 16.47 -26.78
CA GLN A 18 27.44 15.18 -27.13
C GLN A 18 26.74 15.26 -28.50
N TYR A 19 27.13 14.34 -29.37
CA TYR A 19 26.53 14.11 -30.68
C TYR A 19 25.96 12.70 -30.70
N PHE A 20 24.84 12.52 -31.38
CA PHE A 20 24.29 11.19 -31.64
C PHE A 20 23.77 11.11 -33.05
N THR A 21 23.82 9.93 -33.66
CA THR A 21 23.28 9.69 -34.99
C THR A 21 21.95 8.98 -34.92
N VAL A 22 21.01 9.40 -35.75
CA VAL A 22 19.69 8.76 -35.87
C VAL A 22 19.49 8.32 -37.32
N SER A 23 19.06 7.07 -37.49
CA SER A 23 18.76 6.51 -38.81
C SER A 23 17.77 7.40 -39.57
N GLY A 24 18.14 7.84 -40.78
CA GLY A 24 17.30 8.72 -41.62
C GLY A 24 17.39 10.22 -41.30
N ALA A 25 17.95 10.63 -40.16
CA ALA A 25 18.11 12.04 -39.79
C ALA A 25 19.56 12.54 -39.85
N GLY A 26 20.54 11.64 -39.70
CA GLY A 26 21.96 11.98 -39.68
C GLY A 26 22.46 12.33 -38.28
N ILE A 27 23.37 13.31 -38.18
CA ILE A 27 23.99 13.72 -36.92
C ILE A 27 23.09 14.74 -36.20
N CYS A 28 22.71 14.43 -34.98
CA CYS A 28 22.01 15.32 -34.07
C CYS A 28 22.99 15.88 -33.03
N TYR A 29 22.82 17.16 -32.69
CA TYR A 29 23.62 17.86 -31.70
C TYR A 29 22.72 18.73 -30.83
N THR A 30 23.20 19.11 -29.65
CA THR A 30 22.49 20.00 -28.74
C THR A 30 22.43 21.42 -29.29
N THR A 31 21.22 22.00 -29.34
CA THR A 31 20.99 23.42 -29.55
C THR A 31 20.71 24.11 -28.21
N ASN A 32 20.58 25.44 -28.23
CA ASN A 32 20.17 26.21 -27.04
C ASN A 32 18.66 26.10 -26.73
N ASP A 33 17.90 25.44 -27.61
CA ASP A 33 16.45 25.31 -27.48
C ASP A 33 16.09 24.03 -26.72
N TYR A 34 15.24 24.18 -25.71
CA TYR A 34 14.62 23.09 -24.99
C TYR A 34 13.39 22.56 -25.73
N VAL A 35 13.10 21.27 -25.53
CA VAL A 35 11.85 20.66 -25.99
C VAL A 35 10.66 21.21 -25.23
N ALA A 36 9.47 21.16 -25.84
CA ALA A 36 8.23 21.68 -25.26
C ALA A 36 7.92 21.04 -23.88
N SER A 37 8.09 19.73 -23.78
CA SER A 37 7.98 19.01 -22.51
C SER A 37 8.87 17.77 -22.49
N GLY A 38 9.15 17.28 -21.29
CA GLY A 38 9.84 16.02 -21.04
C GLY A 38 9.41 15.41 -19.71
N THR A 39 9.57 14.09 -19.57
CA THR A 39 9.23 13.38 -18.35
C THR A 39 10.44 12.68 -17.75
N VAL A 40 10.50 12.63 -16.42
CA VAL A 40 11.46 11.86 -15.63
C VAL A 40 10.66 10.87 -14.81
N ASN A 41 10.89 9.58 -15.05
CA ASN A 41 10.31 8.49 -14.26
C ASN A 41 11.34 8.05 -13.22
N GLU A 42 11.02 8.25 -11.94
CA GLU A 42 11.89 7.89 -10.80
C GLU A 42 11.82 6.39 -10.46
N GLY A 43 10.91 5.65 -11.09
CA GLY A 43 10.63 4.26 -10.78
C GLY A 43 9.85 4.09 -9.48
N ARG A 44 9.79 2.85 -8.99
CA ARG A 44 9.02 2.54 -7.78
C ARG A 44 9.73 3.08 -6.54
N PHE A 45 9.01 3.90 -5.78
CA PHE A 45 9.44 4.47 -4.52
C PHE A 45 8.69 3.83 -3.34
N ARG A 46 9.42 3.44 -2.30
CA ARG A 46 8.88 2.87 -1.05
C ARG A 46 9.41 3.63 0.17
N TRP A 47 8.64 3.63 1.25
CA TRP A 47 8.98 4.28 2.52
C TRP A 47 9.79 3.39 3.48
N GLY A 48 10.36 2.29 2.99
CA GLY A 48 11.19 1.36 3.77
C GLY A 48 10.43 0.33 4.62
N ILE A 49 9.10 0.30 4.53
CA ILE A 49 8.22 -0.68 5.20
C ILE A 49 7.18 -1.22 4.21
N THR A 50 6.60 -2.38 4.51
CA THR A 50 5.73 -3.13 3.59
C THR A 50 4.24 -2.83 3.75
N GLU A 51 3.83 -2.15 4.82
CA GLU A 51 2.43 -1.81 5.00
C GLU A 51 2.01 -0.75 3.98
N LEU A 52 0.73 -0.76 3.62
CA LEU A 52 0.13 0.26 2.76
C LEU A 52 0.36 1.67 3.32
N LYS A 53 0.49 2.61 2.40
CA LYS A 53 0.69 4.03 2.67
C LYS A 53 -0.35 4.83 1.91
N ALA A 54 -0.88 5.85 2.57
CA ALA A 54 -1.75 6.83 1.95
C ALA A 54 -1.00 8.15 1.82
N PRO A 55 -0.55 8.54 0.62
CA PRO A 55 -0.03 9.88 0.39
C PRO A 55 -1.11 10.92 0.71
N VAL A 56 -0.80 11.86 1.59
CA VAL A 56 -1.73 12.91 2.03
C VAL A 56 -1.41 14.26 1.39
N SER A 57 -0.15 14.48 1.04
CA SER A 57 0.26 15.70 0.36
C SER A 57 1.56 15.56 -0.38
N THR A 58 1.73 16.39 -1.40
CA THR A 58 2.99 16.54 -2.13
C THR A 58 3.37 17.99 -2.28
N GLU A 59 4.66 18.23 -2.46
CA GLU A 59 5.21 19.54 -2.76
C GLU A 59 6.33 19.38 -3.80
N VAL A 60 6.36 20.26 -4.79
CA VAL A 60 7.53 20.45 -5.66
C VAL A 60 8.19 21.79 -5.36
N ARG A 61 9.52 21.82 -5.46
CA ARG A 61 10.36 23.02 -5.35
C ARG A 61 11.20 23.15 -6.60
N HIS A 62 11.15 24.32 -7.21
CA HIS A 62 11.76 24.59 -8.51
C HIS A 62 12.23 26.05 -8.61
N SER A 63 12.97 26.36 -9.68
CA SER A 63 13.27 27.75 -10.05
C SER A 63 11.98 28.55 -10.27
N ALA A 64 12.04 29.88 -10.14
CA ALA A 64 10.90 30.73 -10.43
C ALA A 64 10.38 30.46 -11.85
N LEU A 65 9.08 30.15 -11.99
CA LEU A 65 8.47 29.85 -13.28
C LEU A 65 8.29 31.13 -14.10
N LEU A 66 8.63 31.07 -15.38
CA LEU A 66 8.27 32.07 -16.37
C LEU A 66 6.90 31.78 -16.99
N ALA A 67 6.36 32.73 -17.77
CA ALA A 67 5.08 32.58 -18.44
C ALA A 67 5.01 31.29 -19.29
N GLY A 68 4.05 30.42 -18.97
CA GLY A 68 3.80 29.15 -19.65
C GLY A 68 4.69 27.98 -19.21
N GLU A 69 5.61 28.19 -18.27
CA GLU A 69 6.37 27.09 -17.66
C GLU A 69 5.52 26.34 -16.62
N SER A 70 5.69 25.02 -16.54
CA SER A 70 5.07 24.24 -15.48
C SER A 70 5.89 23.01 -15.10
N ILE A 71 5.68 22.54 -13.86
CA ILE A 71 6.18 21.27 -13.38
C ILE A 71 5.02 20.49 -12.78
N ALA A 72 4.77 19.30 -13.29
CA ALA A 72 3.77 18.38 -12.76
C ALA A 72 4.43 17.17 -12.13
N LEU A 73 3.97 16.76 -10.95
CA LEU A 73 4.32 15.51 -10.29
C LEU A 73 3.10 14.60 -10.33
N ALA A 74 3.18 13.51 -11.08
CA ALA A 74 2.22 12.43 -11.07
C ALA A 74 2.69 11.33 -10.11
N LEU A 75 1.82 10.90 -9.21
CA LEU A 75 2.03 9.74 -8.34
C LEU A 75 1.05 8.65 -8.75
N THR A 76 1.57 7.51 -9.18
CA THR A 76 0.77 6.31 -9.50
C THR A 76 0.96 5.23 -8.44
N SER A 77 -0.11 4.69 -7.87
CA SER A 77 -0.08 3.56 -6.93
C SER A 77 0.00 2.20 -7.63
N ASP A 78 0.10 1.14 -6.83
CA ASP A 78 0.15 -0.26 -7.26
C ASP A 78 -1.12 -0.75 -7.97
N ASP A 79 -2.28 -0.18 -7.62
CA ASP A 79 -3.57 -0.40 -8.29
C ASP A 79 -3.72 0.39 -9.61
N GLY A 80 -2.73 1.23 -9.97
CA GLY A 80 -2.75 2.07 -11.17
C GLY A 80 -3.45 3.42 -11.00
N THR A 81 -4.03 3.71 -9.83
CA THR A 81 -4.61 5.02 -9.54
C THR A 81 -3.54 6.09 -9.61
N THR A 82 -3.82 7.22 -10.25
CA THR A 82 -2.85 8.29 -10.45
C THR A 82 -3.40 9.63 -10.00
N VAL A 83 -2.62 10.35 -9.21
CA VAL A 83 -2.89 11.74 -8.81
C VAL A 83 -1.76 12.63 -9.31
N THR A 84 -2.12 13.73 -9.97
CA THR A 84 -1.15 14.69 -10.52
C THR A 84 -1.29 16.04 -9.87
N ASN A 85 -0.18 16.58 -9.36
CA ASN A 85 -0.09 17.92 -8.82
C ASN A 85 0.81 18.79 -9.69
N THR A 86 0.27 19.91 -10.17
CA THR A 86 0.96 20.82 -11.09
C THR A 86 1.28 22.14 -10.41
N SER A 87 2.50 22.63 -10.62
CA SER A 87 2.92 23.99 -10.36
C SER A 87 3.06 24.73 -11.68
N ASP A 88 2.24 25.73 -11.91
CA ASP A 88 2.15 26.52 -13.16
C ASP A 88 2.02 28.03 -12.90
N THR A 89 2.18 28.45 -11.64
CA THR A 89 2.05 29.86 -11.25
C THR A 89 3.36 30.60 -11.54
N GLU A 90 3.29 31.63 -12.39
CA GLU A 90 4.42 32.49 -12.72
C GLU A 90 5.06 33.10 -11.47
N THR A 91 6.39 33.25 -11.48
CA THR A 91 7.25 33.68 -10.36
C THR A 91 7.28 32.74 -9.16
N SER A 92 6.42 31.71 -9.12
CA SER A 92 6.43 30.74 -8.02
C SER A 92 7.67 29.88 -8.05
N VAL A 93 8.18 29.56 -6.85
CA VAL A 93 9.28 28.62 -6.62
C VAL A 93 8.79 27.29 -6.03
N THR A 94 7.47 27.11 -5.92
CA THR A 94 6.85 25.92 -5.34
C THR A 94 5.41 25.71 -5.80
N SER A 95 4.93 24.47 -5.83
CA SER A 95 3.49 24.19 -5.92
C SER A 95 2.73 24.59 -4.65
N GLY A 96 3.43 24.86 -3.54
CA GLY A 96 2.84 24.77 -2.22
C GLY A 96 2.55 23.32 -1.82
N ILE A 97 1.98 23.13 -0.63
CA ILE A 97 1.53 21.81 -0.17
C ILE A 97 0.21 21.50 -0.86
N GLN A 98 0.24 20.54 -1.79
CA GLN A 98 -0.94 20.07 -2.50
C GLN A 98 -1.47 18.79 -1.85
N ALA A 99 -2.77 18.74 -1.59
CA ALA A 99 -3.39 17.56 -0.99
C ALA A 99 -3.39 16.39 -2.00
N VAL A 100 -3.30 15.18 -1.48
CA VAL A 100 -3.48 13.94 -2.24
C VAL A 100 -4.58 13.14 -1.56
N SER A 101 -5.54 12.67 -2.35
CA SER A 101 -6.69 11.90 -1.87
C SER A 101 -6.99 10.75 -2.82
N GLY A 102 -7.46 9.62 -2.28
CA GLY A 102 -7.81 8.46 -3.08
C GLY A 102 -6.62 7.69 -3.66
N LEU A 103 -5.41 7.96 -3.16
CA LEU A 103 -4.19 7.24 -3.53
C LEU A 103 -3.74 6.42 -2.32
N SER A 104 -3.58 5.11 -2.49
CA SER A 104 -3.02 4.22 -1.48
C SER A 104 -2.26 3.09 -2.15
N GLY A 105 -1.14 2.67 -1.56
CA GLY A 105 -0.36 1.55 -2.09
C GLY A 105 0.85 1.24 -1.21
N GLU A 106 1.49 0.10 -1.45
CA GLU A 106 2.78 -0.23 -0.82
C GLU A 106 3.91 0.67 -1.38
N TYR A 107 3.83 0.99 -2.67
CA TYR A 107 4.75 1.86 -3.37
C TYR A 107 3.99 2.90 -4.20
N ILE A 108 4.71 3.95 -4.60
CA ILE A 108 4.25 4.90 -5.61
C ILE A 108 5.28 4.96 -6.74
N ASN A 109 4.84 5.27 -7.95
CA ASN A 109 5.71 5.55 -9.09
C ASN A 109 5.62 7.05 -9.42
N PRO A 110 6.58 7.87 -8.98
CA PRO A 110 6.62 9.29 -9.27
C PRO A 110 7.08 9.52 -10.71
N VAL A 111 6.30 10.29 -11.47
CA VAL A 111 6.66 10.80 -12.78
C VAL A 111 6.60 12.31 -12.73
N VAL A 112 7.75 12.96 -12.95
CA VAL A 112 7.83 14.41 -13.07
C VAL A 112 7.73 14.78 -14.54
N THR A 113 6.81 15.67 -14.89
CA THR A 113 6.73 16.31 -16.19
C THR A 113 7.19 17.76 -16.08
N ILE A 114 8.16 18.13 -16.90
CA ILE A 114 8.68 19.50 -16.99
C ILE A 114 8.24 20.07 -18.34
N THR A 115 7.58 21.22 -18.30
CA THR A 115 7.07 21.93 -19.49
C THR A 115 7.74 23.30 -19.57
N ARG A 116 8.35 23.61 -20.72
CA ARG A 116 8.90 24.95 -20.95
C ARG A 116 7.81 25.95 -21.32
N GLY A 117 8.12 27.23 -21.14
CA GLY A 117 7.27 28.34 -21.56
C GLY A 117 7.44 28.69 -23.03
N THR A 118 7.05 29.93 -23.35
CA THR A 118 7.10 30.47 -24.72
C THR A 118 8.53 30.66 -25.24
N ASP A 119 9.48 31.03 -24.37
CA ASP A 119 10.91 31.12 -24.69
C ASP A 119 11.52 29.72 -24.77
N ALA A 120 11.97 29.32 -25.95
CA ALA A 120 12.58 28.01 -26.18
C ALA A 120 13.95 27.87 -25.48
N THR A 121 14.61 28.96 -25.12
CA THR A 121 15.94 28.95 -24.50
C THR A 121 15.89 28.88 -22.97
N LYS A 122 14.70 28.79 -22.39
CA LYS A 122 14.44 28.70 -20.96
C LYS A 122 13.61 27.47 -20.65
N THR A 123 13.87 26.88 -19.48
CA THR A 123 13.11 25.77 -18.94
C THR A 123 13.25 25.80 -17.42
N PRO A 124 12.21 25.44 -16.66
CA PRO A 124 12.32 25.47 -15.21
C PRO A 124 13.19 24.31 -14.72
N THR A 125 13.89 24.53 -13.61
CA THR A 125 14.74 23.52 -12.97
C THR A 125 14.02 22.98 -11.74
N LEU A 126 13.79 21.66 -11.68
CA LEU A 126 13.32 20.99 -10.47
C LEU A 126 14.48 20.82 -9.48
N TYR A 127 14.27 21.18 -8.22
CA TYR A 127 15.23 20.96 -7.13
C TYR A 127 14.88 19.75 -6.26
N ARG A 128 13.60 19.63 -5.87
CA ARG A 128 13.10 18.48 -5.12
C ARG A 128 11.59 18.31 -5.31
N TRP A 129 11.16 17.09 -5.14
CA TRP A 129 9.77 16.77 -4.82
C TRP A 129 9.72 16.09 -3.45
N THR A 130 8.58 16.19 -2.76
CA THR A 130 8.40 15.57 -1.45
C THR A 130 6.97 15.09 -1.33
N SER A 131 6.80 13.88 -0.80
CA SER A 131 5.50 13.30 -0.48
C SER A 131 5.43 12.98 1.01
N ARG A 132 4.34 13.39 1.65
CA ARG A 132 4.00 12.96 3.00
C ARG A 132 2.95 11.87 2.88
N ALA A 133 3.19 10.74 3.52
CA ALA A 133 2.27 9.61 3.56
C ALA A 133 2.06 9.13 4.99
N ILE A 134 0.85 8.64 5.26
CA ILE A 134 0.48 8.06 6.55
C ILE A 134 0.46 6.53 6.38
N PRO A 135 1.05 5.75 7.31
CA PRO A 135 0.86 4.30 7.34
C PRO A 135 -0.62 3.95 7.52
N MET A 136 -1.09 3.02 6.71
CA MET A 136 -2.37 2.33 6.90
C MET A 136 -2.06 0.97 7.55
N PRO A 137 -1.88 0.90 8.88
CA PRO A 137 -1.72 -0.39 9.54
C PRO A 137 -3.02 -1.18 9.37
N PHE A 138 -2.88 -2.48 9.16
CA PHE A 138 -4.02 -3.38 9.31
C PHE A 138 -4.50 -3.32 10.76
N VAL A 139 -5.78 -3.00 10.95
CA VAL A 139 -6.40 -3.04 12.27
C VAL A 139 -6.84 -4.47 12.52
N ALA A 140 -6.04 -5.21 13.30
CA ALA A 140 -6.44 -6.52 13.76
C ALA A 140 -7.62 -6.38 14.73
N GLU A 141 -8.68 -7.12 14.45
CA GLU A 141 -9.88 -7.19 15.27
C GLU A 141 -9.72 -8.35 16.26
N VAL A 142 -10.04 -8.09 17.53
CA VAL A 142 -10.09 -9.12 18.57
C VAL A 142 -11.55 -9.48 18.80
N ILE A 143 -11.92 -10.72 18.49
CA ILE A 143 -13.26 -11.24 18.69
C ILE A 143 -13.23 -12.19 19.89
N GLN A 144 -14.14 -12.00 20.85
CA GLN A 144 -14.29 -12.88 22.00
C GLN A 144 -15.53 -13.75 21.81
N LEU A 145 -15.32 -15.06 21.78
CA LEU A 145 -16.34 -16.07 21.53
C LEU A 145 -16.57 -16.88 22.81
N PRO A 146 -17.77 -16.83 23.41
CA PRO A 146 -18.13 -17.78 24.46
C PRO A 146 -18.49 -19.12 23.81
N VAL A 147 -17.68 -20.14 24.07
CA VAL A 147 -17.91 -21.52 23.64
C VAL A 147 -18.41 -22.31 24.83
N ILE A 148 -19.63 -22.84 24.73
CA ILE A 148 -20.23 -23.68 25.78
C ILE A 148 -19.69 -25.11 25.60
N LEU A 149 -18.97 -25.60 26.59
CA LEU A 149 -18.52 -26.99 26.66
C LEU A 149 -19.48 -27.76 27.58
N SER A 150 -20.29 -28.65 26.99
CA SER A 150 -21.20 -29.54 27.72
C SER A 150 -21.21 -30.93 27.08
N THR A 151 -21.29 -31.98 27.89
CA THR A 151 -21.30 -33.38 27.41
C THR A 151 -22.55 -33.71 26.61
N GLN A 152 -23.64 -32.98 26.81
CA GLN A 152 -24.88 -33.13 26.07
C GLN A 152 -25.39 -31.78 25.56
N VAL A 153 -25.86 -31.76 24.32
CA VAL A 153 -26.56 -30.63 23.71
C VAL A 153 -27.83 -31.15 23.06
N LEU A 154 -28.95 -30.45 23.28
CA LEU A 154 -30.21 -30.75 22.62
C LEU A 154 -30.22 -30.07 21.25
N TYR A 155 -30.19 -30.87 20.18
CA TYR A 155 -30.31 -30.40 18.80
C TYR A 155 -31.49 -31.08 18.13
N GLU A 156 -32.45 -30.30 17.62
CA GLU A 156 -33.65 -30.81 16.94
C GLU A 156 -34.36 -31.94 17.71
N ASN A 157 -34.50 -31.76 19.03
CA ASN A 157 -35.14 -32.72 19.95
C ASN A 157 -34.40 -34.06 20.13
N ASN A 158 -33.13 -34.14 19.72
CA ASN A 158 -32.22 -35.25 19.99
C ASN A 158 -31.07 -34.79 20.89
N ASN A 159 -30.67 -35.67 21.81
CA ASN A 159 -29.46 -35.44 22.62
C ASN A 159 -28.25 -35.89 21.82
N ILE A 160 -27.36 -34.94 21.51
CA ILE A 160 -26.06 -35.21 20.92
C ILE A 160 -25.03 -35.13 22.04
N TYR A 161 -24.15 -36.13 22.09
CA TYR A 161 -23.08 -36.22 23.08
C TYR A 161 -21.77 -35.70 22.49
N HIS A 162 -21.04 -34.91 23.27
CA HIS A 162 -19.77 -34.31 22.89
C HIS A 162 -18.69 -34.66 23.92
N ASP A 163 -17.47 -34.91 23.44
CA ASP A 163 -16.30 -35.06 24.30
C ASP A 163 -15.68 -33.68 24.55
N THR A 164 -15.94 -33.13 25.74
CA THR A 164 -15.44 -31.80 26.10
C THR A 164 -13.91 -31.72 26.18
N TRP A 165 -13.21 -32.84 26.40
CA TRP A 165 -11.75 -32.89 26.43
C TRP A 165 -11.15 -32.82 25.03
N ASP A 166 -11.75 -33.50 24.06
CA ASP A 166 -11.32 -33.44 22.66
C ASP A 166 -11.52 -32.02 22.09
N ASP A 167 -12.69 -31.42 22.35
CA ASP A 167 -13.01 -30.05 21.94
C ASP A 167 -12.04 -29.03 22.55
N TYR A 168 -11.77 -29.13 23.86
CA TYR A 168 -10.78 -28.27 24.52
C TYR A 168 -9.38 -28.47 23.95
N THR A 169 -8.96 -29.72 23.72
CA THR A 169 -7.63 -30.05 23.18
C THR A 169 -7.46 -29.51 21.76
N TYR A 170 -8.51 -29.59 20.93
CA TYR A 170 -8.52 -28.99 19.61
C TYR A 170 -8.32 -27.47 19.68
N ILE A 171 -9.12 -26.76 20.46
CA ILE A 171 -9.01 -25.29 20.61
C ILE A 171 -7.64 -24.90 21.18
N ARG A 172 -7.13 -25.67 22.15
CA ARG A 172 -5.81 -25.46 22.72
C ARG A 172 -4.70 -25.69 21.69
N SER A 173 -4.83 -26.69 20.82
CA SER A 173 -3.86 -26.94 19.76
C SER A 173 -3.79 -25.77 18.76
N LEU A 174 -4.92 -25.11 18.48
CA LEU A 174 -4.97 -23.91 17.64
C LEU A 174 -4.23 -22.73 18.29
N LEU A 175 -4.38 -22.58 19.61
CA LEU A 175 -3.66 -21.57 20.39
C LEU A 175 -2.14 -21.83 20.40
N GLU A 176 -1.72 -23.06 20.71
CA GLU A 176 -0.31 -23.42 20.84
C GLU A 176 0.43 -23.38 19.50
N ASN A 177 -0.20 -23.86 18.43
CA ASN A 177 0.42 -23.90 17.10
C ASN A 177 0.34 -22.56 16.34
N ARG A 178 -0.42 -21.58 16.85
CA ARG A 178 -0.73 -20.32 16.13
C ARG A 178 -1.27 -20.57 14.72
N SER A 179 -2.05 -21.65 14.56
CA SER A 179 -2.60 -22.05 13.27
C SER A 179 -3.57 -20.99 12.75
N LEU A 180 -3.41 -20.63 11.47
CA LEU A 180 -4.37 -19.78 10.76
C LEU A 180 -5.58 -20.62 10.37
N VAL A 181 -6.76 -20.23 10.82
CA VAL A 181 -8.03 -20.90 10.54
C VAL A 181 -9.04 -19.93 9.96
N THR A 182 -9.91 -20.42 9.08
CA THR A 182 -11.04 -19.63 8.59
C THR A 182 -12.16 -19.67 9.63
N PHE A 183 -12.49 -18.51 10.17
CA PHE A 183 -13.64 -18.32 11.05
C PHE A 183 -14.79 -17.72 10.24
N THR A 184 -15.90 -18.46 10.18
CA THR A 184 -17.12 -18.03 9.47
C THR A 184 -18.20 -17.68 10.50
N MET A 185 -18.71 -16.45 10.41
CA MET A 185 -19.79 -15.93 11.23
C MET A 185 -20.92 -15.46 10.32
N GLY A 186 -21.96 -16.29 10.18
CA GLY A 186 -23.04 -16.03 9.21
C GLY A 186 -22.49 -16.01 7.78
N ASP A 187 -22.68 -14.89 7.08
CA ASP A 187 -22.19 -14.69 5.70
C ASP A 187 -20.73 -14.16 5.64
N GLU A 188 -20.14 -13.81 6.77
CA GLU A 188 -18.78 -13.25 6.83
C GLU A 188 -17.75 -14.33 7.15
N SER A 189 -16.63 -14.37 6.41
CA SER A 189 -15.52 -15.29 6.67
C SER A 189 -14.21 -14.53 6.80
N LYS A 190 -13.48 -14.74 7.89
CA LYS A 190 -12.18 -14.10 8.17
C LYS A 190 -11.12 -15.15 8.48
N THR A 191 -9.88 -14.87 8.09
CA THR A 191 -8.74 -15.67 8.58
C THR A 191 -8.34 -15.16 9.95
N VAL A 192 -8.30 -16.05 10.95
CA VAL A 192 -8.00 -15.73 12.34
C VAL A 192 -6.99 -16.71 12.93
N TYR A 193 -6.37 -16.33 14.04
CA TYR A 193 -5.69 -17.27 14.95
C TYR A 193 -6.24 -17.13 16.37
N VAL A 194 -6.13 -18.18 17.16
CA VAL A 194 -6.53 -18.15 18.57
C VAL A 194 -5.45 -17.44 19.38
N ALA A 195 -5.83 -16.35 20.05
CA ALA A 195 -4.94 -15.51 20.83
C ALA A 195 -4.94 -15.86 22.32
N GLY A 196 -6.07 -16.34 22.84
CA GLY A 196 -6.21 -16.73 24.24
C GLY A 196 -7.43 -17.60 24.45
N VAL A 197 -7.33 -18.44 25.49
CA VAL A 197 -8.37 -19.36 25.92
C VAL A 197 -8.44 -19.26 27.43
N SER A 198 -9.63 -18.95 27.97
CA SER A 198 -9.83 -18.80 29.40
C SER A 198 -11.23 -19.23 29.81
N TYR A 199 -11.35 -19.90 30.94
CA TYR A 199 -12.64 -20.08 31.60
C TYR A 199 -13.06 -18.78 32.29
N GLU A 200 -14.32 -18.43 32.15
CA GLU A 200 -14.90 -17.33 32.92
C GLU A 200 -14.99 -17.70 34.40
N ARG A 201 -14.83 -16.69 35.26
CA ARG A 201 -14.72 -16.91 36.70
C ARG A 201 -16.07 -17.37 37.26
N GLY A 202 -16.13 -18.64 37.65
CA GLY A 202 -17.33 -19.26 38.22
C GLY A 202 -18.15 -20.06 37.22
N ASP A 203 -17.70 -20.17 35.97
CA ASP A 203 -18.43 -20.85 34.90
C ASP A 203 -18.10 -22.34 34.77
N ILE A 204 -17.18 -22.84 35.60
CA ILE A 204 -16.97 -24.28 35.77
C ILE A 204 -18.15 -24.81 36.59
N ASN A 205 -19.05 -25.50 35.92
CA ASN A 205 -20.33 -25.91 36.51
C ASN A 205 -20.23 -27.29 37.15
N THR A 206 -19.68 -28.26 36.42
CA THR A 206 -19.61 -29.66 36.86
C THR A 206 -18.45 -30.39 36.19
N TRP A 207 -18.07 -31.53 36.78
CA TRP A 207 -17.25 -32.52 36.09
C TRP A 207 -18.08 -33.20 35.00
N THR A 208 -17.42 -33.60 33.92
CA THR A 208 -18.03 -34.46 32.91
C THR A 208 -18.44 -35.81 33.51
N ASP A 209 -19.39 -36.49 32.89
CA ASP A 209 -19.93 -37.78 33.35
C ASP A 209 -18.86 -38.89 33.46
N ASP A 210 -17.73 -38.75 32.77
CA ASP A 210 -16.58 -39.65 32.78
C ASP A 210 -15.46 -39.21 33.75
N ASP A 211 -15.67 -38.14 34.52
CA ASP A 211 -14.69 -37.47 35.38
C ASP A 211 -13.40 -37.02 34.65
N GLY A 212 -13.43 -36.94 33.31
CA GLY A 212 -12.27 -36.63 32.48
C GLY A 212 -11.92 -35.15 32.40
N TRP A 213 -12.93 -34.26 32.44
CA TRP A 213 -12.74 -32.82 32.29
C TRP A 213 -13.88 -31.99 32.93
N PHE A 214 -13.84 -30.66 32.75
CA PHE A 214 -14.83 -29.72 33.28
C PHE A 214 -15.80 -29.24 32.19
N GLU A 215 -17.08 -29.19 32.55
CA GLU A 215 -18.11 -28.47 31.79
C GLU A 215 -18.18 -27.00 32.19
N GLY A 216 -18.41 -26.13 31.21
CA GLY A 216 -18.50 -24.70 31.46
C GLY A 216 -18.41 -23.84 30.21
N VAL A 217 -18.41 -22.52 30.41
CA VAL A 217 -18.21 -21.56 29.32
C VAL A 217 -16.73 -21.25 29.18
N LEU A 218 -16.21 -21.52 27.99
CA LEU A 218 -14.84 -21.24 27.59
C LEU A 218 -14.82 -20.00 26.70
N THR A 219 -14.19 -18.94 27.16
CA THR A 219 -14.02 -17.71 26.37
C THR A 219 -12.77 -17.84 25.51
N VAL A 220 -12.99 -17.91 24.20
CA VAL A 220 -11.95 -18.01 23.17
C VAL A 220 -11.78 -16.65 22.52
N SER A 221 -10.60 -16.06 22.66
CA SER A 221 -10.24 -14.81 21.97
C SER A 221 -9.54 -15.15 20.66
N VAL A 222 -10.12 -14.76 19.53
CA VAL A 222 -9.51 -14.89 18.20
C VAL A 222 -9.12 -13.53 17.66
N VAL A 223 -8.01 -13.47 16.94
CA VAL A 223 -7.49 -12.24 16.35
C VAL A 223 -7.45 -12.39 14.83
N THR A 224 -8.03 -11.43 14.13
CA THR A 224 -8.00 -11.42 12.67
C THR A 224 -6.58 -11.15 12.17
N VAL A 225 -6.21 -11.86 11.11
CA VAL A 225 -4.98 -11.60 10.38
C VAL A 225 -5.31 -11.02 9.03
N GLN A 226 -4.36 -10.26 8.50
CA GLN A 226 -4.39 -9.85 7.11
C GLN A 226 -4.19 -11.10 6.24
N GLY A 227 -5.29 -11.76 5.90
CA GLY A 227 -5.33 -12.75 4.83
C GLY A 227 -5.22 -12.01 3.50
N SER A 228 -4.30 -12.47 2.65
CA SER A 228 -4.17 -12.05 1.25
C SER A 228 -5.49 -12.10 0.50
#